data_AF-A0A090QVW3-F1
#
_entry.id   AF-A0A090QVW3-F1
#
_cell.length_a   1.000
_cell.length_b   1.000
_cell.length_c   1.000
_cell.angle_alpha   90.00
_cell.angle_beta   90.00
_cell.angle_gamma   90.00
#
_symmetry.space_group_name_H-M   'P 1'
#
loop_
_entity.id
_entity.type
_entity.pdbx_description
1 polymer ?
#
loop_
_entity_poly.entity_id
_entity_poly.type
_entity_poly.pdbx_seq_one_letter_code
_entity_poly.pdbx_strand_id
1 'polypeptide(L)'
;MFWGHWLLGHPLSMPSMMGFVSLAGVVVNDSILLVQYIRHHLDDGEDIQQAVVMASRERFRAVFLTSLTTAAGLLPLMLETSLQAQVIKPLVISIVFGIFTSTLLVLFMIPAAYVILADFKLVHRHEKLLSA
;
A
#
# COMPACT_ATOMS: atom_id res chain seq x y z
N MET A 1 4.23 11.38 1.51
CA MET A 1 5.54 11.93 1.10
C MET A 1 5.54 13.46 1.07
N PHE A 2 4.85 14.11 0.13
CA PHE A 2 4.83 15.59 -0.01
C PHE A 2 4.47 16.32 1.30
N TRP A 3 3.40 15.86 1.95
CA TRP A 3 2.95 16.40 3.25
C TRP A 3 3.99 16.27 4.36
N GLY A 4 4.77 15.19 4.38
CA GLY A 4 5.81 14.97 5.40
C GLY A 4 7.00 15.89 5.23
N HIS A 5 7.44 16.10 3.99
CA HIS A 5 8.50 17.04 3.66
C HIS A 5 8.11 18.48 4.00
N TRP A 6 6.87 18.85 3.67
CA TRP A 6 6.34 20.18 3.97
C TRP A 6 6.22 20.41 5.49
N LEU A 7 5.71 19.44 6.24
CA LEU A 7 5.51 19.55 7.69
C LEU A 7 6.83 19.59 8.48
N LEU A 8 7.84 18.82 8.06
CA LEU A 8 9.14 18.72 8.74
C LEU A 8 10.20 19.69 8.17
N GLY A 9 9.85 20.51 7.19
CA GLY A 9 10.75 21.52 6.61
C GLY A 9 11.96 20.97 5.86
N HIS A 10 11.91 19.70 5.41
CA HIS A 10 13.02 19.07 4.68
C HIS A 10 12.84 19.18 3.16
N PRO A 11 13.88 19.56 2.40
CA PRO A 11 13.77 19.65 0.94
C PRO A 11 13.52 18.29 0.32
N LEU A 12 12.69 18.26 -0.72
CA LEU A 12 12.62 17.13 -1.64
C LEU A 12 13.96 17.02 -2.35
N SER A 13 14.67 15.92 -2.10
CA SER A 13 16.04 15.71 -2.58
C SER A 13 16.20 14.33 -3.25
N MET A 14 17.37 14.05 -3.82
CA MET A 14 17.70 12.73 -4.39
C MET A 14 17.38 11.57 -3.42
N PRO A 15 17.78 11.62 -2.13
CA PRO A 15 17.37 10.62 -1.13
C PRO A 15 15.86 10.44 -0.99
N SER A 16 15.08 11.52 -1.03
CA SER A 16 13.61 11.46 -1.00
C SER A 16 13.05 10.68 -2.19
N MET A 17 13.64 10.85 -3.37
CA MET A 17 13.22 10.11 -4.55
C MET A 17 13.54 8.62 -4.46
N MET A 18 14.66 8.25 -3.85
CA MET A 18 14.94 6.84 -3.56
C MET A 18 13.87 6.26 -2.62
N GLY A 19 13.48 7.01 -1.57
CA GLY A 19 12.39 6.62 -0.68
C GLY A 19 11.05 6.42 -1.41
N PHE A 20 10.73 7.30 -2.37
CA PHE A 20 9.56 7.15 -3.24
C PHE A 20 9.59 5.86 -4.06
N VAL A 21 10.73 5.54 -4.68
CA VAL A 21 10.89 4.31 -5.46
C VAL A 21 10.73 3.08 -4.57
N SER A 22 11.28 3.08 -3.35
CA SER A 22 11.05 2.00 -2.39
C SER A 22 9.57 1.80 -2.04
N LEU A 23 8.82 2.90 -1.90
CA LEU A 23 7.38 2.83 -1.64
C LEU A 23 6.58 2.26 -2.81
N ALA A 24 6.99 2.48 -4.05
CA ALA A 24 6.32 1.88 -5.20
C ALA A 24 6.29 0.35 -5.09
N GLY A 25 7.36 -0.28 -4.60
CA GLY A 25 7.40 -1.71 -4.33
C GLY A 25 6.39 -2.15 -3.26
N VAL A 26 6.27 -1.39 -2.17
CA VAL A 26 5.28 -1.65 -1.10
C VAL A 26 3.86 -1.56 -1.66
N VAL A 27 3.57 -0.52 -2.45
CA VAL A 27 2.26 -0.30 -3.08
C VAL A 27 1.87 -1.42 -4.02
N VAL A 28 2.81 -1.87 -4.87
CA VAL A 28 2.58 -2.99 -5.79
C VAL A 28 2.29 -4.27 -5.00
N ASN A 29 3.08 -4.56 -3.96
CA ASN A 29 2.86 -5.73 -3.11
C ASN A 29 1.48 -5.68 -2.43
N ASP A 30 1.12 -4.55 -1.84
CA ASP A 30 -0.16 -4.39 -1.16
C ASP A 30 -1.35 -4.53 -2.11
N SER A 31 -1.22 -4.01 -3.33
CA SER A 31 -2.23 -4.09 -4.38
C SER A 31 -2.41 -5.53 -4.88
N ILE A 32 -1.31 -6.24 -5.15
CA ILE A 32 -1.36 -7.65 -5.57
C ILE A 32 -2.08 -8.47 -4.51
N LEU A 33 -1.68 -8.33 -3.25
CA LEU A 33 -2.24 -9.11 -2.16
C LEU A 33 -3.74 -8.79 -1.97
N LEU A 34 -4.15 -7.53 -2.07
CA LEU A 34 -5.57 -7.16 -2.01
C LEU A 34 -6.38 -7.79 -3.15
N VAL A 35 -5.88 -7.76 -4.38
CA VAL A 35 -6.54 -8.42 -5.52
C VAL A 35 -6.62 -9.93 -5.32
N GLN A 36 -5.60 -10.56 -4.74
CA GLN A 36 -5.61 -11.99 -4.41
C GLN A 36 -6.68 -12.33 -3.38
N TYR A 37 -6.82 -11.52 -2.33
CA TYR A 37 -7.89 -11.70 -1.33
C TYR A 37 -9.28 -11.55 -1.97
N ILE A 38 -9.49 -10.54 -2.82
CA ILE A 38 -10.76 -10.37 -3.54
C ILE A 38 -11.07 -11.63 -4.37
N ARG A 39 -10.07 -12.15 -5.10
CA ARG A 39 -10.24 -13.38 -5.89
C ARG A 39 -10.52 -14.60 -5.02
N HIS A 40 -9.87 -14.72 -3.87
CA HIS A 40 -10.11 -15.81 -2.94
C HIS A 40 -11.58 -15.86 -2.49
N HIS A 41 -12.15 -14.72 -2.09
CA HIS A 41 -13.58 -14.63 -1.75
C HIS A 41 -14.50 -14.94 -2.94
N LEU A 42 -14.13 -14.53 -4.16
CA LEU A 42 -14.89 -14.87 -5.37
C LEU A 42 -14.86 -16.36 -5.71
N ASP A 43 -13.71 -17.01 -5.48
CA ASP A 43 -13.52 -18.44 -5.71
C ASP A 43 -14.27 -19.28 -4.66
N ASP A 44 -14.54 -18.71 -3.49
CA ASP A 44 -15.42 -19.26 -2.44
C ASP A 44 -16.91 -19.01 -2.72
N GLY A 45 -17.22 -18.31 -3.81
CA GLY A 45 -18.59 -18.12 -4.32
C GLY A 45 -19.30 -16.88 -3.81
N GLU A 46 -18.59 -15.96 -3.14
CA GLU A 46 -19.15 -14.66 -2.75
C GLU A 46 -19.46 -13.80 -3.98
N ASP A 47 -20.47 -12.92 -3.84
CA ASP A 47 -20.74 -11.89 -4.85
C ASP A 47 -19.56 -10.89 -4.93
N ILE A 48 -19.34 -10.30 -6.12
CA ILE A 48 -18.24 -9.36 -6.36
C ILE A 48 -18.23 -8.22 -5.34
N GLN A 49 -19.39 -7.65 -5.00
CA GLN A 49 -19.44 -6.55 -4.04
C GLN A 49 -19.06 -7.01 -2.63
N GLN A 50 -19.52 -8.20 -2.23
CA GLN A 50 -19.21 -8.78 -0.93
C GLN A 50 -17.72 -9.12 -0.81
N ALA A 51 -17.17 -9.80 -1.82
CA ALA A 51 -15.77 -10.18 -1.90
C ALA A 51 -14.84 -8.96 -1.79
N VAL A 52 -15.18 -7.87 -2.49
CA VAL A 52 -14.41 -6.62 -2.44
C VAL A 52 -14.44 -5.99 -1.04
N VAL A 53 -15.61 -5.94 -0.40
CA VAL A 53 -15.76 -5.36 0.95
C VAL A 53 -15.01 -6.21 1.99
N MET A 54 -15.16 -7.53 1.95
CA MET A 54 -14.52 -8.46 2.89
C MET A 54 -13.01 -8.41 2.77
N ALA A 55 -12.47 -8.56 1.56
CA ALA A 55 -11.04 -8.45 1.28
C ALA A 55 -10.46 -7.11 1.75
N SER A 56 -11.17 -6.00 1.49
CA SER A 56 -10.74 -4.66 1.90
C SER A 56 -10.67 -4.53 3.41
N ARG A 57 -11.64 -5.07 4.15
CA ARG A 57 -11.68 -5.02 5.62
C ARG A 57 -10.56 -5.83 6.26
N GLU A 58 -10.28 -7.01 5.72
CA GLU A 58 -9.18 -7.86 6.19
C GLU A 58 -7.82 -7.20 5.93
N ARG A 59 -7.62 -6.70 4.71
CA ARG A 59 -6.36 -6.06 4.31
C ARG A 59 -6.15 -4.72 4.99
N PHE A 60 -7.21 -3.96 5.30
CA PHE A 60 -7.08 -2.71 6.06
C PHE A 60 -6.32 -2.92 7.37
N ARG A 61 -6.68 -3.96 8.15
CA ARG A 61 -6.01 -4.27 9.42
C ARG A 61 -4.56 -4.68 9.21
N ALA A 62 -4.31 -5.56 8.23
CA ALA A 62 -2.97 -6.06 7.95
C ALA A 62 -2.02 -4.95 7.47
N VAL A 63 -2.43 -4.17 6.46
CA VAL A 63 -1.60 -3.11 5.88
C VAL A 63 -1.37 -1.97 6.87
N PHE A 64 -2.36 -1.64 7.70
CA PHE A 64 -2.20 -0.64 8.75
C PHE A 64 -1.13 -1.06 9.78
N LEU A 65 -1.14 -2.33 10.22
CA LEU A 65 -0.13 -2.86 11.14
C LEU A 65 1.27 -2.87 10.53
N THR A 66 1.40 -3.26 9.26
CA THR A 66 2.68 -3.21 8.55
C THR A 66 3.19 -1.78 8.45
N SER A 67 2.32 -0.83 8.07
CA SER A 67 2.67 0.59 7.96
C SER A 67 3.16 1.15 9.29
N LEU A 68 2.45 0.84 10.37
CA LEU A 68 2.81 1.25 11.73
C LEU A 68 4.15 0.64 12.15
N THR A 69 4.38 -0.64 11.86
CA THR A 69 5.64 -1.33 12.19
C THR A 69 6.81 -0.72 11.43
N THR A 70 6.65 -0.43 10.14
CA THR A 70 7.67 0.25 9.32
C THR A 70 7.96 1.65 9.86
N ALA A 71 6.92 2.42 10.18
CA ALA A 71 7.08 3.76 10.75
C ALA A 71 7.80 3.73 12.10
N ALA A 72 7.42 2.79 12.98
CA ALA A 72 8.04 2.60 14.28
C ALA A 72 9.51 2.18 14.16
N GLY A 73 9.85 1.27 13.23
CA GLY A 73 11.22 0.84 12.99
C GLY A 73 12.13 1.95 12.45
N LEU A 74 11.56 2.92 11.74
CA LEU A 74 12.29 4.07 11.19
C LEU A 74 12.29 5.30 12.10
N LEU A 75 11.47 5.30 13.16
CA LEU A 75 11.34 6.42 14.09
C LEU A 75 12.67 6.84 14.73
N PRO A 76 13.55 5.92 15.20
CA PRO A 76 14.82 6.29 15.80
C PRO A 76 15.73 7.06 14.83
N LEU A 77 15.70 6.69 13.55
CA LEU A 77 16.51 7.32 12.51
C LEU A 77 16.03 8.74 12.17
N MET A 78 14.74 9.04 12.36
CA MET A 78 14.24 10.41 12.24
C MET A 78 14.74 11.31 13.38
N LEU A 79 14.90 10.75 14.59
CA LEU A 79 15.32 11.48 15.79
C LEU A 79 16.85 11.66 15.88
N GLU A 80 17.63 10.83 15.19
CA GLU A 80 19.09 10.86 15.17
C GLU A 80 19.64 12.20 14.64
N THR A 81 20.65 12.79 15.27
CA THR A 81 21.15 14.14 14.93
C THR A 81 22.50 14.19 14.21
N SER A 82 23.19 13.06 14.07
CA SER A 82 24.49 12.97 13.39
C SER A 82 24.47 13.45 11.93
N LEU A 83 25.65 13.91 11.45
CA LEU A 83 25.81 14.45 10.09
C LEU A 83 25.47 13.42 9.01
N GLN A 84 25.88 12.15 9.18
CA GLN A 84 25.49 11.06 8.28
C GLN A 84 23.97 10.86 8.24
N ALA A 85 23.28 10.96 9.37
CA ALA A 85 21.83 10.78 9.42
C ALA A 85 21.07 11.89 8.68
N GLN A 86 21.60 13.12 8.65
CA GLN A 86 20.95 14.23 7.93
C GLN A 86 20.79 13.97 6.42
N VAL A 87 21.70 13.20 5.81
CA VAL A 87 21.60 12.81 4.39
C VAL A 87 20.48 11.77 4.17
N ILE A 88 20.21 10.93 5.16
CA ILE A 88 19.24 9.83 5.09
C ILE A 88 17.84 10.27 5.56
N LYS A 89 17.75 11.29 6.41
CA LYS A 89 16.46 11.83 6.92
C LYS A 89 15.42 12.10 5.82
N PRO A 90 15.75 12.80 4.71
CA PRO A 90 14.78 13.04 3.64
C PRO A 90 14.22 11.76 2.99
N LEU A 91 15.01 10.69 2.94
CA LEU A 91 14.58 9.36 2.47
C LEU A 91 13.58 8.75 3.45
N VAL A 92 13.91 8.77 4.75
CA VAL A 92 13.08 8.17 5.80
C VAL A 92 11.74 8.89 5.93
N ILE A 93 11.75 10.22 5.90
CA ILE A 93 10.53 11.04 5.91
C ILE A 93 9.65 10.68 4.72
N SER A 94 10.25 10.51 3.53
CA SER A 94 9.49 10.07 2.34
C SER A 94 8.81 8.73 2.57
N ILE A 95 9.52 7.73 3.11
CA ILE A 95 8.98 6.39 3.40
C ILE A 95 7.86 6.44 4.44
N VAL A 96 8.12 7.04 5.61
CA VAL A 96 7.16 7.05 6.73
C VAL A 96 5.88 7.76 6.35
N PHE A 97 5.94 8.95 5.76
CA PHE A 97 4.72 9.64 5.35
C PHE A 97 4.12 9.07 4.07
N GLY A 98 4.95 8.48 3.21
CA GLY A 98 4.51 7.89 1.97
C GLY A 98 3.72 6.61 2.19
N ILE A 99 4.15 5.72 3.08
CA ILE A 99 3.45 4.45 3.34
C ILE A 99 2.03 4.67 3.84
N PHE A 100 1.81 5.58 4.80
CA PHE A 100 0.45 5.91 5.25
C PHE A 100 -0.44 6.48 4.13
N THR A 101 0.11 7.38 3.32
CA THR A 101 -0.65 7.98 2.21
C THR A 101 -0.96 6.93 1.14
N SER A 102 0.01 6.08 0.80
CA SER A 102 -0.11 5.09 -0.25
C SER A 102 -0.99 3.93 0.15
N THR A 103 -0.95 3.50 1.42
CA THR A 103 -1.85 2.48 1.97
C THR A 103 -3.30 2.91 1.84
N LEU A 104 -3.63 4.16 2.23
CA LEU A 104 -4.98 4.69 2.03
C LEU A 104 -5.35 4.64 0.55
N LEU A 105 -4.46 5.13 -0.32
CA LEU A 105 -4.72 5.13 -1.76
C LEU A 105 -4.98 3.72 -2.30
N VAL A 106 -4.18 2.72 -1.93
CA VAL A 106 -4.38 1.32 -2.37
C VAL A 106 -5.72 0.77 -1.88
N LEU A 107 -6.05 0.95 -0.60
CA LEU A 107 -7.28 0.42 0.01
C LEU A 107 -8.56 1.06 -0.53
N PHE A 108 -8.49 2.25 -1.14
CA PHE A 108 -9.65 2.86 -1.81
C PHE A 108 -9.62 2.64 -3.32
N MET A 109 -8.47 2.82 -3.96
CA MET A 109 -8.34 2.80 -5.41
C MET A 109 -8.49 1.39 -5.98
N ILE A 110 -7.88 0.38 -5.36
CA ILE A 110 -7.93 -1.00 -5.88
C ILE A 110 -9.33 -1.59 -5.80
N PRO A 111 -10.08 -1.49 -4.67
CA PRO A 111 -11.48 -1.92 -4.61
C PRO A 111 -12.36 -1.21 -5.64
N ALA A 112 -12.24 0.11 -5.75
CA ALA A 112 -13.01 0.89 -6.73
C ALA A 112 -12.70 0.48 -8.16
N ALA A 113 -11.42 0.35 -8.51
CA ALA A 113 -10.99 -0.10 -9.84
C ALA A 113 -11.49 -1.53 -10.14
N TYR A 114 -11.49 -2.41 -9.14
CA TYR A 114 -11.98 -3.78 -9.30
C TYR A 114 -13.48 -3.82 -9.61
N VAL A 115 -14.29 -3.04 -8.88
CA VAL A 115 -15.74 -2.94 -9.12
C VAL A 115 -16.02 -2.33 -10.48
N ILE A 116 -15.30 -1.28 -10.88
CA ILE A 116 -15.44 -0.69 -12.22
C ILE A 116 -15.14 -1.74 -13.31
N LEU A 117 -14.07 -2.53 -13.15
CA LEU A 117 -13.76 -3.63 -14.07
C LEU A 117 -14.88 -4.68 -14.13
N ALA A 118 -15.53 -4.95 -12.99
CA ALA A 118 -16.65 -5.87 -12.91
C ALA A 118 -17.89 -5.33 -13.64
N ASP A 119 -18.18 -4.03 -13.54
CA ASP A 119 -19.28 -3.38 -14.27
C ASP A 119 -19.09 -3.49 -15.79
N PHE A 120 -17.84 -3.43 -16.27
CA PHE A 120 -17.48 -3.69 -17.67
C PHE A 120 -17.48 -5.17 -18.06
N LYS A 121 -17.83 -6.09 -17.15
CA LYS A 121 -17.80 -7.56 -17.34
C LYS A 121 -16.43 -8.09 -17.75
N LEU A 122 -15.35 -7.41 -17.34
CA LEU A 122 -13.97 -7.82 -17.61
C LEU A 122 -13.42 -8.75 -16.53
N VAL A 123 -14.11 -8.88 -15.39
CA VAL A 123 -13.76 -9.81 -14.31
C VAL A 123 -14.31 -11.20 -14.64
N HIS A 124 -13.41 -12.12 -14.94
CA HIS A 124 -13.73 -13.53 -15.16
C HIS A 124 -13.33 -14.35 -13.92
N ARG A 125 -14.23 -15.24 -13.49
CA ARG A 125 -13.88 -16.27 -12.50
C ARG A 125 -12.88 -17.21 -13.15
N HIS A 126 -11.77 -17.54 -12.47
CA HIS A 126 -10.94 -18.64 -12.95
C HIS A 126 -11.80 -19.90 -12.84
N GLU A 127 -12.08 -20.54 -13.98
CA GLU A 127 -12.60 -21.90 -13.94
C GLU A 127 -11.55 -22.76 -13.24
N LYS A 128 -11.93 -23.38 -12.11
CA LYS A 128 -11.09 -24.38 -11.45
C LYS A 128 -10.79 -25.44 -12.50
N LEU A 129 -9.51 -25.64 -12.82
CA LEU A 129 -8.98 -26.68 -13.73
C LEU A 129 -9.19 -28.11 -13.17
N LEU A 130 -10.28 -28.38 -12.45
CA LEU A 130 -10.63 -29.66 -11.87
C LEU A 130 -11.80 -30.27 -12.65
N SER A 131 -11.50 -30.64 -13.89
CA SER A 131 -12.27 -31.60 -14.68
C SER A 131 -11.31 -32.44 -15.53
N ALA A 132 -10.39 -33.13 -14.87
CA ALA A 132 -9.58 -34.21 -15.43
C ALA A 132 -9.43 -35.32 -14.38
#